data_AF-A0A961IHV3-F1
#
_entry.id   AF-A0A961IHV3-F1
#
_cell.length_a   1.000
_cell.length_b   1.000
_cell.length_c   1.000
_cell.angle_alpha   90.00
_cell.angle_beta   90.00
_cell.angle_gamma   90.00
#
_symmetry.space_group_name_H-M   'P 1'
#
loop_
_entity.id
_entity.type
_entity.pdbx_description
1 polymer ?
#
loop_
_entity_poly.entity_id
_entity_poly.type
_entity_poly.pdbx_seq_one_letter_code
_entity_poly.pdbx_strand_id
1 'polypeptide(L)'
;MKAYRLTDPDSIKHALARTNGIAGRSGEAYIRITGLESADNVSDRILFRTDADLANGELKFTFKTNSLTVRAEQLEAGYYSIKDVVLETAERTSERVQEIQQRIVRNVLISPPVDVASSVALYGKTPVIAQACQMMRMMLTNHLNSHGFLISEAEIGFFYNNDNPIFIQVETDKKPFFIIDALQRRICTLGGFTNPLETQEAKALDAIFTKFSRSSVRSQLIYPFSDPLGNIMGFFVLQSTMPGLGDRNLSDANRNPGATRLFVNFLRDRAEDLVFEMEVGLIQTWLRASEKEVMLDMSQNGRGCRITLHGEYPDKILKRGSKLQFEFNPGDGAQSYQCTVR
;
A
#
# COMPACT_ATOMS: atom_id res chain seq x y z
N MET A 1 -14.56 -25.56 -3.95
CA MET A 1 -13.75 -24.72 -4.86
C MET A 1 -14.45 -23.39 -5.18
N LYS A 2 -13.78 -22.23 -5.05
CA LYS A 2 -14.34 -20.93 -5.50
C LYS A 2 -13.78 -20.62 -6.90
N ALA A 3 -14.68 -20.46 -7.88
CA ALA A 3 -14.33 -20.00 -9.21
C ALA A 3 -14.60 -18.49 -9.29
N TYR A 4 -13.63 -17.73 -9.77
CA TYR A 4 -13.74 -16.30 -10.02
C TYR A 4 -13.79 -16.07 -11.51
N ARG A 5 -14.91 -15.55 -11.99
CA ARG A 5 -15.02 -15.09 -13.37
C ARG A 5 -14.36 -13.72 -13.48
N LEU A 6 -13.32 -13.60 -14.30
CA LEU A 6 -12.67 -12.32 -14.56
C LEU A 6 -13.52 -11.57 -15.59
N THR A 7 -14.10 -10.45 -15.19
CA THR A 7 -14.92 -9.59 -16.06
C THR A 7 -14.24 -8.27 -16.40
N ASP A 8 -13.18 -7.93 -15.68
CA ASP A 8 -12.37 -6.73 -15.87
C ASP A 8 -11.30 -6.98 -16.96
N PRO A 9 -11.25 -6.16 -18.03
CA PRO A 9 -10.27 -6.28 -19.11
C PRO A 9 -8.81 -6.29 -18.64
N ASP A 10 -8.45 -5.51 -17.61
CA ASP A 10 -7.07 -5.42 -17.14
C ASP A 10 -6.63 -6.67 -16.38
N SER A 11 -7.51 -7.23 -15.55
CA SER A 11 -7.30 -8.52 -14.86
C SER A 11 -7.18 -9.66 -15.85
N ILE A 12 -7.99 -9.65 -16.92
CA ILE A 12 -7.91 -10.63 -18.00
C ILE A 12 -6.56 -10.50 -18.72
N LYS A 13 -6.16 -9.28 -19.14
CA LYS A 13 -4.86 -9.03 -19.79
C LYS A 13 -3.70 -9.48 -18.92
N HIS A 14 -3.72 -9.16 -17.62
CA HIS A 14 -2.66 -9.54 -16.70
C HIS A 14 -2.60 -11.06 -16.43
N ALA A 15 -3.76 -11.73 -16.35
CA ALA A 15 -3.81 -13.19 -16.22
C ALA A 15 -3.26 -13.90 -17.46
N LEU A 16 -3.59 -13.39 -18.65
CA LEU A 16 -3.13 -13.94 -19.94
C LEU A 16 -1.67 -13.59 -20.25
N ALA A 17 -1.16 -12.44 -19.79
CA ALA A 17 0.27 -12.12 -19.92
C ALA A 17 1.14 -13.18 -19.23
N ARG A 18 0.65 -13.77 -18.14
CA ARG A 18 1.34 -14.86 -17.40
C ARG A 18 1.28 -16.21 -18.11
N THR A 19 0.41 -16.38 -19.11
CA THR A 19 0.35 -17.59 -19.92
C THR A 19 1.18 -17.49 -21.19
N ASN A 20 1.72 -16.31 -21.51
CA ASN A 20 2.51 -16.10 -22.71
C ASN A 20 3.76 -16.99 -22.72
N GLY A 21 3.89 -17.85 -23.73
CA GLY A 21 4.97 -18.83 -23.84
C GLY A 21 4.76 -20.14 -23.06
N ILE A 22 3.66 -20.28 -22.30
CA ILE A 22 3.30 -21.52 -21.61
C ILE A 22 2.33 -22.33 -22.48
N ALA A 23 2.56 -23.64 -22.60
CA ALA A 23 1.62 -24.53 -23.27
C ALA A 23 0.37 -24.75 -22.38
N GLY A 24 -0.81 -24.41 -22.91
CA GLY A 24 -2.08 -24.73 -22.28
C GLY A 24 -2.56 -26.13 -22.64
N ARG A 25 -3.51 -26.69 -21.91
CA ARG A 25 -4.09 -28.01 -22.19
C ARG A 25 -5.51 -27.87 -22.72
N SER A 26 -5.82 -28.52 -23.83
CA SER A 26 -7.19 -28.72 -24.34
C SER A 26 -7.41 -30.21 -24.55
N GLY A 27 -8.39 -30.79 -23.84
CA GLY A 27 -8.51 -32.25 -23.73
C GLY A 27 -7.23 -32.90 -23.17
N GLU A 28 -6.57 -33.72 -23.97
CA GLU A 28 -5.28 -34.37 -23.64
C GLU A 28 -4.06 -33.74 -24.32
N ALA A 29 -4.24 -32.75 -25.20
CA ALA A 29 -3.16 -32.14 -25.96
C ALA A 29 -2.63 -30.86 -25.29
N TYR A 30 -1.31 -30.66 -25.39
CA TYR A 30 -0.66 -29.41 -25.04
C TYR A 30 -0.58 -28.50 -26.26
N ILE A 31 -1.02 -27.27 -26.10
CA ILE A 31 -1.26 -26.31 -27.17
C ILE A 31 -0.44 -25.05 -26.90
N ARG A 32 0.40 -24.67 -27.87
CA ARG A 32 1.20 -23.44 -27.82
C ARG A 32 0.36 -22.25 -28.29
N ILE A 33 0.44 -21.16 -27.55
CA ILE A 33 -0.22 -19.89 -27.91
C ILE A 33 0.83 -18.87 -28.34
N THR A 34 0.54 -18.15 -29.42
CA THR A 34 1.35 -17.06 -29.94
C THR A 34 0.47 -15.84 -30.27
N GLY A 35 1.07 -14.64 -30.29
CA GLY A 35 0.40 -13.42 -30.74
C GLY A 35 -0.76 -12.97 -29.87
N LEU A 36 -0.53 -12.82 -28.56
CA LEU A 36 -1.53 -12.28 -27.63
C LEU A 36 -1.56 -10.75 -27.77
N GLU A 37 -2.43 -10.25 -28.64
CA GLU A 37 -2.52 -8.83 -28.97
C GLU A 37 -3.66 -8.15 -28.20
N SER A 38 -3.32 -7.06 -27.50
CA SER A 38 -4.29 -6.12 -26.94
C SER A 38 -4.86 -5.31 -28.10
N ALA A 39 -6.08 -5.60 -28.54
CA ALA A 39 -6.76 -4.72 -29.49
C ALA A 39 -7.12 -3.39 -28.78
N ASP A 40 -6.41 -2.32 -29.13
CA ASP A 40 -6.46 -1.02 -28.44
C ASP A 40 -7.73 -0.19 -28.72
N ASN A 41 -8.76 -0.75 -29.35
CA ASN A 41 -10.03 -0.04 -29.57
C ASN A 41 -11.25 -0.88 -29.18
N VAL A 42 -11.91 -0.44 -28.10
CA VAL A 42 -13.36 -0.45 -27.86
C VAL A 42 -14.13 -1.58 -28.57
N SER A 43 -13.88 -2.84 -28.19
CA SER A 43 -14.83 -3.98 -28.13
C SER A 43 -14.12 -5.31 -27.81
N ASP A 44 -14.06 -5.65 -26.52
CA ASP A 44 -14.33 -6.97 -25.93
C ASP A 44 -13.69 -8.28 -26.43
N ARG A 45 -12.73 -8.28 -27.35
CA ARG A 45 -12.16 -9.54 -27.87
C ARG A 45 -10.64 -9.55 -27.83
N ILE A 46 -10.08 -10.26 -26.86
CA ILE A 46 -8.66 -10.63 -26.86
C ILE A 46 -8.49 -11.78 -27.83
N LEU A 47 -7.58 -11.60 -28.79
CA LEU A 47 -7.29 -12.58 -29.82
C LEU A 47 -6.00 -13.33 -29.48
N PHE A 48 -5.97 -14.61 -29.84
CA PHE A 48 -4.73 -15.37 -29.83
C PHE A 48 -4.70 -16.37 -30.97
N ARG A 49 -3.48 -16.72 -31.37
CA ARG A 49 -3.21 -17.72 -32.40
C ARG A 49 -2.70 -19.00 -31.79
N THR A 50 -3.15 -20.12 -32.35
CA THR A 50 -2.61 -21.44 -31.99
C THR A 50 -2.48 -22.36 -33.19
N ASP A 51 -1.54 -23.30 -33.10
CA ASP A 51 -1.19 -24.26 -34.14
C ASP A 51 -2.11 -25.50 -34.16
N ALA A 52 -3.06 -25.59 -33.22
CA ALA A 52 -3.98 -26.72 -33.08
C ALA A 52 -5.40 -26.25 -32.73
N ASP A 53 -6.42 -26.96 -33.21
CA ASP A 53 -7.81 -26.64 -32.87
C ASP A 53 -8.12 -26.94 -31.39
N LEU A 54 -8.87 -26.04 -30.75
CA LEU A 54 -9.30 -26.22 -29.36
C LEU A 54 -10.47 -27.18 -29.25
N ALA A 55 -10.28 -28.30 -28.56
CA ALA A 55 -11.37 -29.21 -28.22
C ALA A 55 -12.37 -28.48 -27.30
N ASN A 56 -13.62 -28.35 -27.73
CA ASN A 56 -14.72 -27.67 -27.04
C ASN A 56 -14.53 -26.15 -26.79
N GLY A 57 -13.56 -25.51 -27.45
CA GLY A 57 -13.30 -24.08 -27.26
C GLY A 57 -12.76 -23.72 -25.87
N GLU A 58 -12.23 -24.68 -25.11
CA GLU A 58 -11.65 -24.45 -23.78
C GLU A 58 -10.14 -24.74 -23.77
N LEU A 59 -9.40 -23.91 -23.04
CA LEU A 59 -7.98 -24.07 -22.83
C LEU A 59 -7.63 -23.81 -21.36
N LYS A 60 -7.03 -24.82 -20.72
CA LYS A 60 -6.72 -24.81 -19.29
C LYS A 60 -5.23 -24.66 -19.05
N PHE A 61 -4.86 -23.67 -18.26
CA PHE A 61 -3.51 -23.49 -17.74
C PHE A 61 -3.47 -23.88 -16.27
N THR A 62 -2.53 -24.75 -15.91
CA THR A 62 -2.29 -25.11 -14.52
C THR A 62 -1.02 -24.41 -14.04
N PHE A 63 -1.18 -23.53 -13.08
CA PHE A 63 -0.08 -22.94 -12.31
C PHE A 63 0.09 -23.72 -11.00
N LYS A 64 1.24 -23.53 -10.32
CA LYS A 64 1.57 -24.23 -9.07
C LYS A 64 0.43 -24.29 -8.03
N THR A 65 -0.46 -23.30 -7.99
CA THR A 65 -1.52 -23.18 -6.98
C THR A 65 -2.91 -22.82 -7.51
N ASN A 66 -3.05 -22.57 -8.81
CA ASN A 66 -4.30 -22.10 -9.42
C ASN A 66 -4.47 -22.71 -10.81
N SER A 67 -5.70 -22.89 -11.27
CA SER A 67 -5.99 -23.15 -12.68
C SER A 67 -6.71 -21.97 -13.31
N LEU A 68 -6.30 -21.62 -14.53
CA LEU A 68 -6.94 -20.62 -15.36
C LEU A 68 -7.57 -21.34 -16.55
N THR A 69 -8.89 -21.27 -16.68
CA THR A 69 -9.62 -21.81 -17.82
C THR A 69 -10.05 -20.66 -18.72
N VAL A 70 -9.56 -20.66 -19.95
CA VAL A 70 -9.90 -19.69 -21.00
C VAL A 70 -10.90 -20.36 -21.93
N ARG A 71 -12.07 -19.75 -22.08
CA ARG A 71 -13.08 -20.15 -23.07
C ARG A 71 -12.97 -19.22 -24.26
N ALA A 72 -12.85 -19.79 -25.45
CA ALA A 72 -12.64 -19.06 -26.68
C ALA A 72 -13.57 -19.55 -27.81
N GLU A 73 -13.91 -18.64 -28.71
CA GLU A 73 -14.65 -18.91 -29.94
C GLU A 73 -13.70 -18.79 -31.12
N GLN A 74 -13.73 -19.78 -32.01
CA GLN A 74 -12.97 -19.73 -33.25
C GLN A 74 -13.59 -18.68 -34.18
N LEU A 75 -12.77 -17.76 -34.67
CA LEU A 75 -13.16 -16.79 -35.69
C LEU A 75 -12.82 -17.32 -37.08
N GLU A 76 -11.57 -17.76 -37.24
CA GLU A 76 -11.00 -18.29 -38.48
C GLU A 76 -9.97 -19.40 -38.15
N ALA A 77 -9.46 -20.10 -39.16
CA ALA A 77 -8.49 -21.19 -38.97
C ALA A 77 -7.27 -20.70 -38.20
N GLY A 78 -7.04 -21.24 -37.00
CA GLY A 78 -5.95 -20.86 -36.10
C GLY A 78 -6.15 -19.57 -35.30
N TYR A 79 -7.26 -18.83 -35.46
CA TYR A 79 -7.54 -17.58 -34.75
C TYR A 79 -8.74 -17.72 -33.81
N TYR A 80 -8.52 -17.37 -32.54
CA TYR A 80 -9.51 -17.51 -31.47
C TYR A 80 -9.74 -16.19 -30.74
N SER A 81 -11.01 -15.93 -30.40
CA SER A 81 -11.44 -14.82 -29.55
C SER A 81 -11.82 -15.33 -28.17
N ILE A 82 -11.24 -14.74 -27.12
CA ILE A 82 -11.57 -15.07 -25.73
C ILE A 82 -12.98 -14.56 -25.40
N LYS A 83 -13.84 -15.47 -24.91
CA LYS A 83 -15.20 -15.18 -24.43
C LYS A 83 -15.29 -15.07 -22.92
N ASP A 84 -14.51 -15.89 -22.22
CA ASP A 84 -14.57 -15.97 -20.77
C ASP A 84 -13.25 -16.44 -20.19
N VAL A 85 -12.90 -15.92 -19.02
CA VAL A 85 -11.72 -16.36 -18.26
C VAL A 85 -12.14 -16.66 -16.84
N VAL A 86 -12.03 -17.93 -16.48
CA VAL A 86 -12.39 -18.44 -15.16
C VAL A 86 -11.11 -18.80 -14.43
N LEU A 87 -10.87 -18.15 -13.30
CA LEU A 87 -9.81 -18.51 -12.37
C LEU A 87 -10.38 -19.42 -11.29
N GLU A 88 -9.94 -20.66 -11.26
CA GLU A 88 -10.21 -21.60 -10.19
C GLU A 88 -9.01 -21.60 -9.24
N THR A 89 -9.20 -21.07 -8.04
CA THR A 89 -8.20 -21.25 -6.98
C THR A 89 -8.23 -22.71 -6.54
N ALA A 90 -7.07 -23.38 -6.50
CA ALA A 90 -7.03 -24.75 -6.00
C ALA A 90 -7.65 -24.79 -4.59
N GLU A 91 -8.38 -25.87 -4.29
CA GLU A 91 -8.82 -26.09 -2.91
C GLU A 91 -7.59 -26.07 -2.01
N ARG A 92 -7.75 -25.43 -0.84
CA ARG A 92 -6.73 -25.32 0.20
C ARG A 92 -6.26 -26.74 0.53
N THR A 93 -5.22 -27.21 -0.15
CA THR A 93 -4.62 -28.49 0.16
C THR A 93 -4.00 -28.37 1.54
N SER A 94 -4.38 -29.33 2.39
CA SER A 94 -3.94 -29.57 3.75
C SER A 94 -2.41 -29.53 3.94
N GLU A 95 -1.65 -29.64 2.84
CA GLU A 95 -0.18 -29.49 2.83
C GLU A 95 0.29 -28.08 3.23
N ARG A 96 -0.45 -27.00 2.92
CA ARG A 96 -0.03 -25.65 3.34
C ARG A 96 -0.34 -25.31 4.80
N VAL A 97 -1.21 -26.10 5.45
CA VAL A 97 -1.42 -25.99 6.91
C VAL A 97 -0.19 -26.49 7.67
N GLN A 98 0.66 -27.34 7.06
CA GLN A 98 1.92 -27.80 7.67
C GLN A 98 3.06 -26.76 7.58
N GLU A 99 2.93 -25.69 6.79
CA GLU A 99 3.90 -24.58 6.73
C GLU A 99 3.51 -23.37 7.61
N ILE A 100 2.41 -23.44 8.38
CA ILE A 100 2.23 -22.52 9.51
C ILE A 100 3.19 -22.98 10.60
N GLN A 101 4.44 -22.52 10.52
CA GLN A 101 5.45 -22.84 11.51
C GLN A 101 4.99 -22.28 12.85
N GLN A 102 4.59 -23.17 13.76
CA GLN A 102 4.43 -22.85 15.16
C GLN A 102 5.79 -22.47 15.71
N ARG A 103 5.89 -21.23 16.18
CA ARG A 103 7.12 -20.70 16.75
C ARG A 103 6.90 -20.38 18.22
N ILE A 104 7.91 -20.67 19.03
CA ILE A 104 7.87 -20.32 20.45
C ILE A 104 8.34 -18.88 20.59
N VAL A 105 7.49 -18.04 21.18
CA VAL A 105 7.86 -16.69 21.61
C VAL A 105 8.00 -16.68 23.13
N ARG A 106 8.87 -15.81 23.63
CA ARG A 106 9.15 -15.67 25.05
C ARG A 106 8.93 -14.24 25.51
N ASN A 107 8.79 -14.05 26.82
CA ASN A 107 8.68 -12.74 27.46
C ASN A 107 7.66 -11.85 26.75
N VAL A 108 6.44 -12.36 26.62
CA VAL A 108 5.35 -11.60 25.99
C VAL A 108 4.92 -10.50 26.96
N LEU A 109 5.20 -9.26 26.58
CA LEU A 109 4.82 -8.05 27.28
C LEU A 109 3.72 -7.33 26.50
N ILE A 110 2.80 -6.70 27.21
CA ILE A 110 1.69 -5.94 26.64
C ILE A 110 1.64 -4.58 27.28
N SER A 111 1.34 -3.57 26.48
CA SER A 111 1.03 -2.22 26.94
C SER A 111 -0.38 -1.83 26.48
N PRO A 112 -1.17 -1.12 27.31
CA PRO A 112 -2.43 -0.55 26.87
C PRO A 112 -2.25 0.38 25.65
N PRO A 113 -3.31 0.63 24.87
CA PRO A 113 -3.24 1.57 23.75
C PRO A 113 -2.82 2.96 24.25
N VAL A 114 -1.87 3.58 23.55
CA VAL A 114 -1.40 4.93 23.84
C VAL A 114 -2.15 5.92 22.96
N ASP A 115 -2.73 6.95 23.57
CA ASP A 115 -3.31 8.07 22.83
C ASP A 115 -2.21 9.05 22.42
N VAL A 116 -1.55 8.70 21.32
CA VAL A 116 -0.49 9.52 20.73
C VAL A 116 -1.05 10.84 20.17
N ALA A 117 -2.29 10.87 19.68
CA ALA A 117 -2.91 12.06 19.13
C ALA A 117 -3.09 13.14 20.21
N SER A 118 -3.66 12.77 21.36
CA SER A 118 -3.76 13.67 22.51
C SER A 118 -2.39 14.07 23.05
N SER A 119 -1.41 13.17 23.05
CA SER A 119 -0.05 13.48 23.50
C SER A 119 0.62 14.54 22.62
N VAL A 120 0.49 14.40 21.29
CA VAL A 120 0.94 15.40 20.32
C VAL A 120 0.20 16.72 20.53
N ALA A 121 -1.12 16.70 20.67
CA ALA A 121 -1.93 17.91 20.84
C ALA A 121 -1.60 18.69 22.13
N LEU A 122 -1.39 17.98 23.25
CA LEU A 122 -1.16 18.57 24.57
C LEU A 122 0.28 19.02 24.80
N TYR A 123 1.25 18.18 24.41
CA TYR A 123 2.66 18.36 24.75
C TYR A 123 3.52 18.77 23.55
N GLY A 124 2.94 18.81 22.36
CA GLY A 124 3.64 19.13 21.13
C GLY A 124 4.83 18.21 20.88
N LYS A 125 5.97 18.80 20.55
CA LYS A 125 7.23 18.10 20.25
C LYS A 125 7.89 17.61 21.54
N THR A 126 7.47 16.45 22.05
CA THR A 126 8.28 15.73 23.04
C THR A 126 9.60 15.26 22.40
N PRO A 127 10.67 15.00 23.17
CA PRO A 127 11.93 14.49 22.63
C PRO A 127 11.75 13.19 21.82
N VAL A 128 10.88 12.30 22.29
CA VAL A 128 10.52 11.04 21.61
C VAL A 128 9.89 11.31 20.24
N ILE A 129 8.88 12.20 20.19
CA ILE A 129 8.21 12.58 18.94
C ILE A 129 9.20 13.25 17.99
N ALA A 130 10.05 14.15 18.49
CA ALA A 130 11.06 14.84 17.69
C ALA A 130 12.08 13.86 17.09
N GLN A 131 12.54 12.87 17.86
CA GLN A 131 13.46 11.84 17.39
C GLN A 131 12.81 10.97 16.31
N ALA A 132 11.59 10.48 16.54
CA ALA A 132 10.83 9.68 15.57
C ALA A 132 10.63 10.44 14.26
N CYS A 133 10.24 11.72 14.35
CA CYS A 133 10.11 12.59 13.18
C CYS A 133 11.44 12.75 12.43
N GLN A 134 12.54 13.00 13.14
CA GLN A 134 13.84 13.21 12.50
C GLN A 134 14.34 11.95 11.78
N MET A 135 14.18 10.78 12.39
CA MET A 135 14.50 9.50 11.75
C MET A 135 13.66 9.28 10.50
N MET A 136 12.35 9.54 10.59
CA MET A 136 11.43 9.40 9.47
C MET A 136 11.74 10.36 8.31
N ARG A 137 12.09 11.63 8.61
CA ARG A 137 12.52 12.61 7.60
C ARG A 137 13.73 12.09 6.81
N MET A 138 14.78 11.66 7.51
CA MET A 138 15.99 11.15 6.87
C MET A 138 15.69 9.90 6.03
N MET A 139 14.88 8.98 6.55
CA MET A 139 14.51 7.76 5.83
C MET A 139 13.71 8.07 4.57
N LEU A 140 12.68 8.93 4.65
CA LEU A 140 11.89 9.35 3.50
C LEU A 140 12.78 10.01 2.43
N THR A 141 13.62 10.97 2.82
CA THR A 141 14.53 11.65 1.88
C THR A 141 15.48 10.66 1.21
N ASN A 142 16.13 9.77 1.97
CA ASN A 142 17.10 8.83 1.42
C ASN A 142 16.44 7.78 0.52
N HIS A 143 15.31 7.22 0.95
CA HIS A 143 14.60 6.19 0.21
C HIS A 143 13.98 6.73 -1.08
N LEU A 144 13.42 7.94 -1.05
CA LEU A 144 12.85 8.53 -2.25
C LEU A 144 13.95 8.94 -3.25
N ASN A 145 15.05 9.53 -2.77
CA ASN A 145 16.18 9.85 -3.64
C ASN A 145 16.83 8.59 -4.27
N SER A 146 16.89 7.46 -3.56
CA SER A 146 17.41 6.22 -4.15
C SER A 146 16.53 5.65 -5.27
N HIS A 147 15.26 6.05 -5.32
CA HIS A 147 14.32 5.72 -6.38
C HIS A 147 14.16 6.84 -7.42
N GLY A 148 15.04 7.85 -7.40
CA GLY A 148 15.08 8.92 -8.39
C GLY A 148 14.11 10.08 -8.14
N PHE A 149 13.36 10.07 -7.03
CA PHE A 149 12.59 11.24 -6.60
C PHE A 149 13.57 12.26 -6.03
N LEU A 150 13.74 13.40 -6.70
CA LEU A 150 14.74 14.43 -6.36
C LEU A 150 14.26 15.28 -5.18
N ILE A 151 14.13 14.64 -4.02
CA ILE A 151 13.63 15.24 -2.78
C ILE A 151 14.76 16.02 -2.12
N SER A 152 14.62 17.35 -2.07
CA SER A 152 15.57 18.21 -1.36
C SER A 152 15.36 18.17 0.14
N GLU A 153 14.11 18.09 0.58
CA GLU A 153 13.78 18.06 1.99
C GLU A 153 12.46 17.32 2.23
N ALA A 154 12.41 16.54 3.31
CA ALA A 154 11.18 16.04 3.89
C ALA A 154 10.95 16.74 5.24
N GLU A 155 9.73 17.21 5.49
CA GLU A 155 9.31 17.76 6.77
C GLU A 155 8.11 16.98 7.30
N ILE A 156 7.96 16.99 8.63
CA ILE A 156 6.83 16.38 9.32
C ILE A 156 6.21 17.44 10.21
N GLY A 157 4.96 17.77 9.91
CA GLY A 157 4.13 18.68 10.69
C GLY A 157 3.06 17.92 11.45
N PHE A 158 2.55 18.55 12.50
CA PHE A 158 1.40 18.06 13.27
C PHE A 158 0.30 19.11 13.24
N PHE A 159 -0.95 18.65 13.33
CA PHE A 159 -2.10 19.55 13.41
C PHE A 159 -2.24 20.06 14.84
N TYR A 160 -2.02 21.36 15.02
CA TYR A 160 -2.32 22.09 16.25
C TYR A 160 -3.41 23.10 15.91
N ASN A 161 -4.67 22.80 16.24
CA ASN A 161 -5.87 23.64 16.09
C ASN A 161 -5.97 24.48 14.78
N ASN A 162 -6.84 24.06 13.85
CA ASN A 162 -6.78 24.40 12.42
C ASN A 162 -7.65 25.60 12.00
N ASP A 163 -7.02 26.77 11.77
CA ASP A 163 -7.62 27.86 10.97
C ASP A 163 -7.15 27.86 9.50
N ASN A 164 -6.39 26.85 9.05
CA ASN A 164 -5.86 26.81 7.68
C ASN A 164 -6.87 26.17 6.70
N PRO A 165 -7.32 26.87 5.64
CA PRO A 165 -8.34 26.38 4.71
C PRO A 165 -7.95 25.12 3.95
N ILE A 166 -6.65 24.94 3.63
CA ILE A 166 -6.16 23.72 2.96
C ILE A 166 -6.36 22.50 3.89
N PHE A 167 -6.21 22.70 5.20
CA PHE A 167 -6.28 21.63 6.19
C PHE A 167 -7.72 21.31 6.58
N ILE A 168 -8.60 22.30 6.65
CA ILE A 168 -10.06 22.10 6.76
C ILE A 168 -10.57 21.24 5.59
N GLN A 169 -10.08 21.50 4.38
CA GLN A 169 -10.46 20.71 3.21
C GLN A 169 -9.97 19.26 3.28
N VAL A 170 -8.72 19.03 3.72
CA VAL A 170 -8.15 17.67 3.89
C VAL A 170 -8.94 16.85 4.91
N GLU A 171 -9.34 17.48 6.01
CA GLU A 171 -10.16 16.86 7.05
C GLU A 171 -11.56 16.50 6.55
N THR A 172 -12.14 17.35 5.71
CA THR A 172 -13.49 17.17 5.16
C THR A 172 -13.53 16.10 4.06
N ASP A 173 -12.57 16.10 3.13
CA ASP A 173 -12.64 15.26 1.92
C ASP A 173 -12.05 13.86 2.08
N LYS A 174 -11.29 13.58 3.16
CA LYS A 174 -10.66 12.28 3.44
C LYS A 174 -9.83 11.70 2.27
N LYS A 175 -9.35 12.54 1.34
CA LYS A 175 -8.57 12.14 0.16
C LYS A 175 -7.32 13.03 0.03
N PRO A 176 -6.09 12.49 -0.04
CA PRO A 176 -4.99 13.21 0.59
C PRO A 176 -3.76 13.35 -0.32
N PHE A 177 -3.68 14.41 -1.13
CA PHE A 177 -2.43 15.17 -1.28
C PHE A 177 -2.57 16.37 -2.21
N PHE A 178 -1.73 17.38 -2.00
CA PHE A 178 -1.52 18.49 -2.92
C PHE A 178 -0.13 18.39 -3.53
N ILE A 179 -0.03 18.40 -4.86
CA ILE A 179 1.21 18.74 -5.57
C ILE A 179 1.10 20.21 -5.95
N ILE A 180 1.86 21.07 -5.27
CA ILE A 180 2.09 22.43 -5.75
C ILE A 180 3.15 22.32 -6.85
N ASP A 181 2.77 22.48 -8.12
CA ASP A 181 3.71 22.70 -9.21
C ASP A 181 3.88 24.21 -9.40
N ALA A 182 5.01 24.73 -8.94
CA ALA A 182 5.29 26.16 -8.99
C ALA A 182 5.51 26.68 -10.41
N LEU A 183 5.96 25.81 -11.33
CA LEU A 183 6.27 26.18 -12.70
C LEU A 183 5.01 26.26 -13.55
N GLN A 184 4.08 25.33 -13.35
CA GLN A 184 2.77 25.34 -14.00
C GLN A 184 1.75 26.22 -13.25
N ARG A 185 2.11 26.72 -12.07
CA ARG A 185 1.23 27.45 -11.14
C ARG A 185 -0.05 26.67 -10.84
N ARG A 186 0.10 25.37 -10.58
CA ARG A 186 -1.01 24.44 -10.37
C ARG A 186 -0.91 23.77 -9.01
N ILE A 187 -2.07 23.46 -8.46
CA ILE A 187 -2.21 22.60 -7.29
C ILE A 187 -3.03 21.40 -7.75
N CYS A 188 -2.39 20.24 -7.83
CA CYS A 188 -3.02 19.01 -8.29
C CYS A 188 -3.24 18.05 -7.12
N THR A 189 -4.40 17.38 -7.09
CA THR A 189 -4.68 16.22 -6.22
C THR A 189 -4.86 14.99 -7.12
N LEU A 190 -4.64 13.77 -6.63
CA LEU A 190 -5.05 12.55 -7.36
C LEU A 190 -6.57 12.54 -7.51
N GLY A 191 -7.07 12.24 -8.72
CA GLY A 191 -8.48 11.93 -8.95
C GLY A 191 -9.35 13.09 -9.44
N GLY A 192 -8.74 14.13 -10.03
CA GLY A 192 -9.50 15.14 -10.79
C GLY A 192 -10.28 16.14 -9.93
N PHE A 193 -9.76 16.55 -8.78
CA PHE A 193 -10.37 17.60 -7.97
C PHE A 193 -9.92 19.01 -8.41
N THR A 194 -10.85 19.96 -8.27
CA THR A 194 -10.67 21.40 -8.45
C THR A 194 -9.76 21.96 -7.36
N ASN A 195 -8.95 22.96 -7.71
CA ASN A 195 -8.00 23.60 -6.81
C ASN A 195 -8.77 24.23 -5.62
N PRO A 196 -8.58 23.78 -4.36
CA PRO A 196 -9.33 24.33 -3.22
C PRO A 196 -8.98 25.79 -2.91
N LEU A 197 -7.95 26.33 -3.56
CA LEU A 197 -7.60 27.74 -3.53
C LEU A 197 -8.23 28.54 -4.67
N GLU A 198 -9.01 27.95 -5.58
CA GLU A 198 -9.83 28.71 -6.54
C GLU A 198 -10.84 29.63 -5.83
N THR A 199 -11.19 29.32 -4.58
CA THR A 199 -12.03 30.15 -3.71
C THR A 199 -11.23 31.19 -2.91
N GLN A 200 -9.89 31.13 -2.90
CA GLN A 200 -9.05 32.13 -2.24
C GLN A 200 -8.73 33.31 -3.16
N GLU A 201 -8.53 34.49 -2.57
CA GLU A 201 -8.12 35.67 -3.32
C GLU A 201 -6.83 35.42 -4.10
N ALA A 202 -6.78 35.85 -5.36
CA ALA A 202 -5.63 35.67 -6.26
C ALA A 202 -4.29 36.12 -5.63
N LYS A 203 -4.33 37.12 -4.74
CA LYS A 203 -3.16 37.63 -4.01
C LYS A 203 -2.54 36.60 -3.06
N ALA A 204 -3.34 35.75 -2.41
CA ALA A 204 -2.85 34.70 -1.52
C ALA A 204 -2.16 33.58 -2.32
N LEU A 205 -2.75 33.20 -3.46
CA LEU A 205 -2.18 32.26 -4.41
C LEU A 205 -0.85 32.76 -5.00
N ASP A 206 -0.82 34.02 -5.44
CA ASP A 206 0.38 34.68 -5.95
C ASP A 206 1.51 34.69 -4.90
N ALA A 207 1.19 34.95 -3.64
CA ALA A 207 2.17 34.93 -2.56
C ALA A 207 2.78 33.54 -2.34
N ILE A 208 1.96 32.48 -2.42
CA ILE A 208 2.42 31.08 -2.34
C ILE A 208 3.38 30.77 -3.50
N PHE A 209 2.96 31.00 -4.75
CA PHE A 209 3.81 30.72 -5.91
C PHE A 209 5.07 31.59 -5.95
N THR A 210 4.99 32.84 -5.49
CA THR A 210 6.16 33.72 -5.38
C THR A 210 7.15 33.19 -4.34
N LYS A 211 6.67 32.64 -3.22
CA LYS A 211 7.52 31.99 -2.20
C LYS A 211 8.24 30.77 -2.79
N PHE A 212 7.53 29.91 -3.53
CA PHE A 212 8.14 28.75 -4.21
C PHE A 212 9.09 29.15 -5.34
N SER A 213 8.80 30.23 -6.05
CA SER A 213 9.68 30.73 -7.12
C SER A 213 10.99 31.32 -6.59
N ARG A 214 10.96 31.86 -5.35
CA ARG A 214 12.14 32.39 -4.65
C ARG A 214 12.95 31.29 -3.95
N SER A 215 12.34 30.17 -3.62
CA SER A 215 13.06 28.98 -3.16
C SER A 215 13.52 28.12 -4.35
N SER A 216 14.47 27.21 -4.14
CA SER A 216 14.85 26.22 -5.14
C SER A 216 13.79 25.11 -5.32
N VAL A 217 12.65 25.21 -4.63
CA VAL A 217 11.59 24.20 -4.59
C VAL A 217 10.68 24.38 -5.81
N ARG A 218 10.66 23.38 -6.69
CA ARG A 218 9.85 23.35 -7.91
C ARG A 218 8.56 22.58 -7.75
N SER A 219 8.54 21.60 -6.86
CA SER A 219 7.29 20.97 -6.45
C SER A 219 7.28 20.61 -4.97
N GLN A 220 6.07 20.58 -4.41
CA GLN A 220 5.83 20.16 -3.03
C GLN A 220 4.65 19.21 -2.98
N LEU A 221 4.81 18.08 -2.31
CA LEU A 221 3.74 17.16 -1.97
C LEU A 221 3.41 17.24 -0.48
N ILE A 222 2.13 17.38 -0.15
CA ILE A 222 1.65 17.30 1.24
C ILE A 222 0.82 16.03 1.39
N TYR A 223 1.20 15.13 2.31
CA TYR A 223 0.49 13.88 2.58
C TYR A 223 0.07 13.80 4.07
N PRO A 224 -1.23 13.88 4.40
CA PRO A 224 -1.70 13.72 5.78
C PRO A 224 -1.59 12.27 6.26
N PHE A 225 -1.37 12.13 7.56
CA PHE A 225 -1.43 10.84 8.26
C PHE A 225 -2.33 10.91 9.49
N SER A 226 -2.88 9.75 9.83
CA SER A 226 -3.81 9.55 10.93
C SER A 226 -3.30 8.48 11.89
N ASP A 227 -3.85 8.49 13.10
CA ASP A 227 -3.69 7.40 14.06
C ASP A 227 -4.44 6.13 13.60
N PRO A 228 -4.27 4.98 14.30
CA PRO A 228 -4.98 3.74 13.96
C PRO A 228 -6.51 3.81 14.09
N LEU A 229 -7.05 4.83 14.76
CA LEU A 229 -8.48 5.08 14.92
C LEU A 229 -9.04 5.97 13.80
N GLY A 230 -8.18 6.55 12.97
CA GLY A 230 -8.54 7.43 11.86
C GLY A 230 -8.51 8.92 12.20
N ASN A 231 -8.10 9.31 13.40
CA ASN A 231 -7.93 10.70 13.78
C ASN A 231 -6.71 11.28 13.07
N ILE A 232 -6.90 12.39 12.35
CA ILE A 232 -5.81 13.03 11.62
C ILE A 232 -4.82 13.63 12.63
N MET A 233 -3.53 13.28 12.51
CA MET A 233 -2.48 13.69 13.44
C MET A 233 -1.56 14.74 12.86
N GLY A 234 -1.17 14.58 11.60
CA GLY A 234 -0.16 15.43 10.99
C GLY A 234 0.00 15.20 9.50
N PHE A 235 1.09 15.69 8.93
CA PHE A 235 1.37 15.60 7.51
C PHE A 235 2.86 15.50 7.21
N PHE A 236 3.18 14.81 6.12
CA PHE A 236 4.47 14.84 5.46
C PHE A 236 4.47 15.95 4.42
N VAL A 237 5.52 16.75 4.39
CA VAL A 237 5.81 17.69 3.32
C VAL A 237 7.06 17.21 2.60
N LEU A 238 6.92 16.79 1.35
CA LEU A 238 8.05 16.42 0.51
C LEU A 238 8.31 17.54 -0.48
N GLN A 239 9.50 18.12 -0.42
CA GLN A 239 9.92 19.22 -1.29
C GLN A 239 10.91 18.69 -2.32
N SER A 240 10.74 19.10 -3.58
CA SER A 240 11.62 18.71 -4.67
C SER A 240 12.07 19.92 -5.47
N THR A 241 13.32 19.85 -5.96
CA THR A 241 13.88 20.81 -6.91
C THR A 241 13.45 20.55 -8.35
N MET A 242 12.64 19.51 -8.60
CA MET A 242 12.04 19.21 -9.90
C MET A 242 10.51 19.34 -9.86
N PRO A 243 9.87 19.64 -11.00
CA PRO A 243 8.42 19.50 -11.15
C PRO A 243 7.95 18.05 -10.91
N GLY A 244 6.72 17.85 -10.41
CA GLY A 244 6.16 16.51 -10.19
C GLY A 244 6.97 15.58 -9.28
N LEU A 245 7.70 16.14 -8.30
CA LEU A 245 8.69 15.45 -7.46
C LEU A 245 9.83 14.74 -8.21
N GLY A 246 10.05 15.08 -9.49
CA GLY A 246 11.03 14.43 -10.35
C GLY A 246 10.52 13.19 -11.08
N ASP A 247 9.26 12.79 -10.89
CA ASP A 247 8.64 11.65 -11.59
C ASP A 247 7.49 12.09 -12.50
N ARG A 248 7.68 11.90 -13.81
CA ARG A 248 6.66 12.21 -14.82
C ARG A 248 5.38 11.40 -14.63
N ASN A 249 5.46 10.21 -14.05
CA ASN A 249 4.30 9.36 -13.77
C ASN A 249 3.44 9.89 -12.60
N LEU A 250 4.01 10.70 -11.71
CA LEU A 250 3.23 11.38 -10.66
C LEU A 250 2.62 12.69 -11.14
N SER A 251 3.18 13.31 -12.19
CA SER A 251 2.73 14.60 -12.71
C SER A 251 1.38 14.54 -13.45
N ASP A 252 0.96 13.36 -13.92
CA ASP A 252 -0.34 13.16 -14.58
C ASP A 252 -1.01 11.88 -14.03
N ALA A 253 -1.69 12.05 -12.90
CA ALA A 253 -2.39 10.98 -12.20
C ALA A 253 -3.48 10.31 -13.07
N ASN A 254 -4.03 11.01 -14.06
CA ASN A 254 -5.04 10.47 -14.97
C ASN A 254 -4.40 9.57 -16.04
N ARG A 255 -3.14 9.83 -16.43
CA ARG A 255 -2.39 8.97 -17.35
C ARG A 255 -1.82 7.72 -16.70
N ASN A 256 -1.41 7.78 -15.43
CA ASN A 256 -0.77 6.63 -14.76
C ASN A 256 -1.24 6.43 -13.30
N PRO A 257 -2.51 6.03 -13.10
CA PRO A 257 -3.09 5.85 -11.76
C PRO A 257 -2.40 4.75 -10.94
N GLY A 258 -1.77 3.77 -11.60
CA GLY A 258 -1.04 2.68 -10.93
C GLY A 258 0.21 3.17 -10.19
N ALA A 259 1.03 3.98 -10.85
CA ALA A 259 2.25 4.55 -10.24
C ALA A 259 1.92 5.41 -9.02
N THR A 260 0.91 6.27 -9.15
CA THR A 260 0.51 7.15 -8.05
C THR A 260 -0.10 6.37 -6.88
N ARG A 261 -0.87 5.31 -7.14
CA ARG A 261 -1.39 4.43 -6.08
C ARG A 261 -0.28 3.73 -5.29
N LEU A 262 0.77 3.25 -5.97
CA LEU A 262 1.92 2.63 -5.32
C LEU A 262 2.64 3.61 -4.41
N PHE A 263 2.85 4.83 -4.89
CA PHE A 263 3.49 5.90 -4.12
C PHE A 263 2.68 6.30 -2.87
N VAL A 264 1.35 6.44 -3.00
CA VAL A 264 0.47 6.72 -1.86
C VAL A 264 0.48 5.57 -0.86
N ASN A 265 0.44 4.31 -1.31
CA ASN A 265 0.56 3.16 -0.42
C ASN A 265 1.90 3.15 0.34
N PHE A 266 2.99 3.52 -0.33
CA PHE A 266 4.28 3.68 0.33
C PHE A 266 4.21 4.72 1.45
N LEU A 267 3.68 5.92 1.18
CA LEU A 267 3.57 6.98 2.19
C LEU A 267 2.64 6.59 3.34
N ARG A 268 1.55 5.87 3.06
CA ARG A 268 0.68 5.29 4.11
C ARG A 268 1.45 4.33 5.00
N ASP A 269 2.18 3.39 4.41
CA ASP A 269 2.96 2.41 5.18
C ASP A 269 4.06 3.10 6.02
N ARG A 270 4.70 4.16 5.49
CA ARG A 270 5.68 4.95 6.27
C ARG A 270 5.02 5.78 7.39
N ALA A 271 3.80 6.26 7.16
CA ALA A 271 3.01 6.94 8.18
C ALA A 271 2.59 6.01 9.31
N GLU A 272 2.16 4.78 9.00
CA GLU A 272 1.88 3.75 9.99
C GLU A 272 3.13 3.44 10.84
N ASP A 273 4.30 3.32 10.20
CA ASP A 273 5.57 3.11 10.91
C ASP A 273 5.90 4.30 11.84
N LEU A 274 5.72 5.55 11.40
CA LEU A 274 5.96 6.72 12.25
C LEU A 274 5.07 6.71 13.49
N VAL A 275 3.77 6.48 13.29
CA VAL A 275 2.80 6.46 14.40
C VAL A 275 3.14 5.34 15.38
N PHE A 276 3.51 4.17 14.87
CA PHE A 276 3.94 3.05 15.68
C PHE A 276 5.17 3.39 16.55
N GLU A 277 6.21 3.98 15.96
CA GLU A 277 7.42 4.38 16.70
C GLU A 277 7.10 5.42 17.80
N MET A 278 6.21 6.38 17.52
CA MET A 278 5.76 7.34 18.52
C MET A 278 4.99 6.66 19.65
N GLU A 279 4.06 5.76 19.33
CA GLU A 279 3.29 5.02 20.33
C GLU A 279 4.20 4.20 21.23
N VAL A 280 5.14 3.45 20.66
CA VAL A 280 6.09 2.63 21.40
C VAL A 280 6.98 3.49 22.31
N GLY A 281 7.52 4.58 21.79
CA GLY A 281 8.39 5.47 22.55
C GLY A 281 7.68 6.19 23.71
N LEU A 282 6.35 6.32 23.65
CA LEU A 282 5.53 6.92 24.70
C LEU A 282 5.03 5.90 25.74
N ILE A 283 5.26 4.59 25.53
CA ILE A 283 4.88 3.58 26.52
C ILE A 283 5.70 3.76 27.80
N GLN A 284 4.99 4.02 28.90
CA GLN A 284 5.59 4.09 30.23
C GLN A 284 5.64 2.74 30.94
N THR A 285 4.69 1.84 30.64
CA THR A 285 4.52 0.59 31.36
C THR A 285 4.30 -0.58 30.40
N TRP A 286 5.12 -1.61 30.59
CA TRP A 286 4.96 -2.92 29.97
C TRP A 286 4.53 -3.93 31.03
N LEU A 287 3.44 -4.64 30.78
CA LEU A 287 2.91 -5.66 31.66
C LEU A 287 3.27 -7.02 31.09
N ARG A 288 3.86 -7.90 31.91
CA ARG A 288 4.15 -9.26 31.48
C ARG A 288 2.86 -10.05 31.35
N ALA A 289 2.54 -10.45 30.12
CA ALA A 289 1.39 -11.30 29.85
C ALA A 289 1.78 -12.78 30.00
N SER A 290 2.89 -13.20 29.40
CA SER A 290 3.29 -14.61 29.47
C SER A 290 4.79 -14.77 29.35
N GLU A 291 5.33 -15.82 29.98
CA GLU A 291 6.74 -16.17 29.83
C GLU A 291 7.01 -16.83 28.48
N LYS A 292 6.04 -17.57 27.94
CA LYS A 292 6.20 -18.41 26.77
C LYS A 292 4.87 -18.67 26.09
N GLU A 293 4.78 -18.39 24.80
CA GLU A 293 3.57 -18.61 24.00
C GLU A 293 3.87 -19.20 22.63
N VAL A 294 2.81 -19.71 21.99
CA VAL A 294 2.88 -20.20 20.62
C VAL A 294 2.42 -19.09 19.67
N MET A 295 3.30 -18.74 18.74
CA MET A 295 3.03 -17.86 17.61
C MET A 295 2.80 -18.68 16.34
N LEU A 296 1.74 -18.33 15.62
CA LEU A 296 1.42 -18.83 14.29
C LEU A 296 1.66 -17.69 13.30
N ASP A 297 2.58 -17.85 12.35
CA ASP A 297 2.69 -16.90 11.24
C ASP A 297 1.47 -17.04 10.33
N MET A 298 0.69 -15.97 10.18
CA MET A 298 -0.54 -15.98 9.39
C MET A 298 -0.39 -15.29 8.04
N SER A 299 0.78 -14.69 7.76
CA SER A 299 0.93 -13.74 6.68
C SER A 299 1.87 -14.26 5.59
N GLN A 300 1.42 -14.23 4.34
CA GLN A 300 2.26 -14.61 3.19
C GLN A 300 3.44 -13.64 2.97
N ASN A 301 3.39 -12.46 3.59
CA ASN A 301 4.41 -11.42 3.52
C ASN A 301 5.12 -11.15 4.86
N GLY A 302 4.92 -12.00 5.88
CA GLY A 302 5.54 -11.86 7.21
C GLY A 302 5.04 -10.68 8.06
N ARG A 303 4.00 -9.95 7.64
CA ARG A 303 3.47 -8.75 8.33
C ARG A 303 2.44 -9.04 9.42
N GLY A 304 2.09 -10.30 9.69
CA GLY A 304 1.05 -10.64 10.67
C GLY A 304 1.21 -12.04 11.26
N CYS A 305 1.19 -12.10 12.60
CA CYS A 305 1.20 -13.34 13.34
C CYS A 305 0.00 -13.40 14.30
N ARG A 306 -0.36 -14.61 14.71
CA ARG A 306 -1.32 -14.87 15.78
C ARG A 306 -0.55 -15.45 16.95
N ILE A 307 -0.55 -14.74 18.08
CA ILE A 307 -0.09 -15.26 19.36
C ILE A 307 -1.33 -15.56 20.18
N THR A 308 -1.48 -16.80 20.63
CA THR A 308 -2.56 -17.18 21.55
C THR A 308 -2.00 -17.08 22.96
N LEU A 309 -2.63 -16.27 23.81
CA LEU A 309 -2.16 -16.06 25.18
C LEU A 309 -2.98 -16.94 26.11
N HIS A 310 -2.31 -17.76 26.91
CA HIS A 310 -2.95 -18.68 27.83
C HIS A 310 -2.86 -18.14 29.26
N GLY A 311 -3.81 -17.27 29.64
CA GLY A 311 -3.85 -16.68 30.98
C GLY A 311 -5.08 -15.79 31.22
N GLU A 312 -5.33 -15.45 32.47
CA GLU A 312 -6.32 -14.43 32.85
C GLU A 312 -5.69 -13.05 32.75
N TYR A 313 -6.09 -12.29 31.73
CA TYR A 313 -5.67 -10.91 31.55
C TYR A 313 -6.87 -9.99 31.74
N PRO A 314 -6.72 -8.84 32.41
CA PRO A 314 -7.77 -7.84 32.43
C PRO A 314 -8.17 -7.47 30.98
N ASP A 315 -9.44 -7.62 30.63
CA ASP A 315 -10.01 -7.24 29.31
C ASP A 315 -9.67 -5.80 28.90
N LYS A 316 -9.32 -4.95 29.87
CA LYS A 316 -8.91 -3.58 29.66
C LYS A 316 -7.53 -3.42 28.99
N ILE A 317 -6.65 -4.41 29.11
CA ILE A 317 -5.25 -4.34 28.65
C ILE A 317 -5.11 -4.89 27.22
N LEU A 318 -5.93 -5.87 26.84
CA LEU A 318 -5.84 -6.57 25.56
C LEU A 318 -6.88 -6.06 24.56
N LYS A 319 -6.78 -4.77 24.23
CA LYS A 319 -7.67 -4.11 23.27
C LYS A 319 -6.95 -3.90 21.96
N ARG A 320 -7.73 -3.75 20.88
CA ARG A 320 -7.21 -3.28 19.59
C ARG A 320 -6.42 -1.97 19.79
N GLY A 321 -5.24 -1.90 19.21
CA GLY A 321 -4.31 -0.76 19.38
C GLY A 321 -3.25 -0.96 20.47
N SER A 322 -3.44 -1.92 21.39
CA SER A 322 -2.42 -2.28 22.40
C SER A 322 -1.11 -2.68 21.71
N LYS A 323 0.02 -2.40 22.36
CA LYS A 323 1.34 -2.84 21.86
C LYS A 323 1.74 -4.13 22.54
N LEU A 324 2.34 -5.02 21.76
CA LEU A 324 2.83 -6.30 22.24
C LEU A 324 4.31 -6.38 21.89
N GLN A 325 5.13 -6.73 22.88
CA GLN A 325 6.55 -6.98 22.73
C GLN A 325 6.82 -8.44 23.07
N PHE A 326 7.67 -9.12 22.30
CA PHE A 326 8.00 -10.51 22.54
C PHE A 326 9.37 -10.84 21.98
N GLU A 327 10.01 -11.83 22.58
CA GLU A 327 11.27 -12.36 22.10
C GLU A 327 11.03 -13.57 21.21
N PHE A 328 11.66 -13.58 20.05
CA PHE A 328 11.59 -14.70 19.13
C PHE A 328 12.98 -14.95 18.55
N ASN A 329 13.31 -16.24 18.34
CA ASN A 329 14.58 -16.63 17.73
C ASN A 329 14.35 -17.27 16.35
N PRO A 330 14.54 -16.52 15.25
CA PRO A 330 14.53 -17.08 13.90
C PRO A 330 15.79 -17.89 13.53
N GLY A 331 16.85 -17.90 14.36
CA GLY A 331 18.15 -18.52 14.06
C GLY A 331 19.17 -18.45 15.21
N ASP A 332 20.32 -17.80 15.00
CA ASP A 332 21.43 -17.69 15.97
C ASP A 332 21.32 -16.45 16.88
N GLY A 333 20.13 -16.16 17.42
CA GLY A 333 19.99 -15.11 18.44
C GLY A 333 18.55 -14.70 18.73
N ALA A 334 18.21 -14.58 20.01
CA ALA A 334 16.93 -14.02 20.43
C ALA A 334 16.87 -12.52 20.04
N GLN A 335 15.83 -12.15 19.29
CA GLN A 335 15.54 -10.76 18.94
C GLN A 335 14.22 -10.33 19.58
N SER A 336 14.14 -9.07 20.00
CA SER A 336 12.90 -8.46 20.50
C SER A 336 12.09 -7.91 19.34
N TYR A 337 10.82 -8.28 19.27
CA TYR A 337 9.85 -7.82 18.28
C TYR A 337 8.75 -7.06 18.96
N GLN A 338 8.21 -6.07 18.26
CA GLN A 338 7.07 -5.28 18.71
C GLN A 338 6.01 -5.25 17.62
N CYS A 339 4.74 -5.31 18.02
CA CYS A 339 3.62 -5.24 17.10
C CYS A 339 2.39 -4.56 17.74
N THR A 340 1.42 -4.23 16.90
CA THR A 340 0.12 -3.70 17.34
C THR A 340 -0.93 -4.81 17.30
N VAL A 341 -1.70 -4.95 18.39
CA VAL A 341 -2.85 -5.84 18.47
C VAL A 341 -3.95 -5.32 17.54
N ARG A 342 -4.38 -6.14 16.57
CA ARG A 342 -5.41 -5.80 15.57
C ARG A 342 -6.76 -6.40 15.89
#